data_AF-A0A7D5R7F4-F1
#
_entry.id   AF-A0A7D5R7F4-F1
#
_cell.length_a   1.000
_cell.length_b   1.000
_cell.length_c   1.000
_cell.angle_alpha   90.00
_cell.angle_beta   90.00
_cell.angle_gamma   90.00
#
_symmetry.space_group_name_H-M   'P 1'
#
loop_
_entity.id
_entity.type
_entity.pdbx_description
1 polymer ?
#
loop_
_entity_poly.entity_id
_entity_poly.type
_entity_poly.pdbx_seq_one_letter_code
_entity_poly.pdbx_strand_id
1 'polypeptide(L)'
;MKNVSRCAPEQWFIERSCYCLPSSLITDETGEIFCSKCGTVQGREILQETQNSSQLNLYLETELGGPSNELNILNPKIHIHSSDVSPLSNICDKLTIPQFIRKDIWKTYQVLKKETNLTKAKASCLAIFHTCRKNKFPLIEKQVIQLIKLNFNVKNVPNFLSVVSEANSIIIEGIPVLQKIGINTSRDHSAEYYLNSALIAIKNDFTAEQFQIIRTFAIKVFPRLTGNSDTNAKKAILIAKKRIGL
;
A
#
# COMPACT_ATOMS: atom_id res chain seq x y z
N MET A 1 -34.48 34.55 39.60
CA MET A 1 -33.61 33.99 38.53
C MET A 1 -32.52 33.17 39.19
N LYS A 2 -32.21 32.04 38.55
CA LYS A 2 -31.52 30.87 39.12
C LYS A 2 -30.06 31.14 39.45
N ASN A 3 -29.71 31.00 40.73
CA ASN A 3 -28.35 30.71 41.17
C ASN A 3 -28.36 29.28 41.72
N VAL A 4 -27.90 28.33 40.92
CA VAL A 4 -27.55 26.98 41.39
C VAL A 4 -26.25 26.61 40.70
N SER A 5 -25.14 26.88 41.38
CA SER A 5 -23.84 26.32 41.03
C SER A 5 -23.14 25.89 42.31
N ARG A 6 -22.72 24.62 42.31
CA ARG A 6 -21.93 23.90 43.32
C ARG A 6 -22.74 23.17 44.39
N CYS A 7 -23.37 22.08 43.98
CA CYS A 7 -23.35 20.87 44.80
C CYS A 7 -22.23 19.98 44.25
N ALA A 8 -21.13 19.89 44.98
CA ALA A 8 -20.25 18.73 44.88
C ALA A 8 -21.01 17.52 45.44
N PRO A 9 -20.91 16.33 44.83
CA PRO A 9 -21.02 15.09 45.55
C PRO A 9 -19.61 14.56 45.78
N GLU A 10 -19.14 14.72 47.01
CA GLU A 10 -18.12 13.87 47.58
C GLU A 10 -18.55 12.40 47.37
N GLN A 11 -17.77 11.64 46.60
CA GLN A 11 -17.76 10.19 46.73
C GLN A 11 -16.33 9.76 47.04
N TRP A 12 -16.02 9.91 48.32
CA TRP A 12 -15.23 9.03 49.15
C TRP A 12 -14.72 7.77 48.43
N PHE A 13 -13.55 7.85 47.79
CA PHE A 13 -12.71 6.66 47.62
C PHE A 13 -12.19 6.32 49.01
N ILE A 14 -12.95 5.53 49.76
CA ILE A 14 -12.39 4.78 50.87
C ILE A 14 -11.42 3.81 50.19
N GLU A 15 -10.12 4.01 50.34
CA GLU A 15 -9.11 2.97 50.09
C GLU A 15 -9.43 1.79 51.02
N ARG A 16 -10.37 0.94 50.61
CA ARG A 16 -10.61 -0.35 51.23
C ARG A 16 -9.53 -1.28 50.71
N SER A 17 -8.34 -1.17 51.30
CA SER A 17 -7.26 -2.11 51.10
C SER A 17 -7.76 -3.50 51.47
N CYS A 18 -7.80 -4.43 50.51
CA CYS A 18 -8.14 -5.81 50.78
C CYS A 18 -6.96 -6.46 51.51
N TYR A 19 -7.16 -6.86 52.77
CA TYR A 19 -6.14 -7.55 53.57
C TYR A 19 -6.21 -9.08 53.42
N CYS A 20 -7.06 -9.59 52.52
CA CYS A 20 -7.17 -11.02 52.24
C CYS A 20 -6.05 -11.47 51.29
N LEU A 21 -5.62 -12.74 51.42
CA LEU A 21 -4.56 -13.32 50.58
C LEU A 21 -4.90 -13.19 49.08
N PRO A 22 -3.91 -12.92 48.20
CA PRO A 22 -4.11 -12.71 46.75
C PRO A 22 -4.83 -13.86 46.03
N SER A 23 -4.79 -15.07 46.60
CA SER A 23 -5.44 -16.28 46.09
C SER A 23 -6.98 -16.30 46.19
N SER A 24 -7.60 -15.19 46.62
CA SER A 24 -9.06 -15.08 46.79
C SER A 24 -9.74 -14.12 45.82
N LEU A 25 -9.03 -13.62 44.81
CA LEU A 25 -9.58 -12.77 43.76
C LEU A 25 -10.29 -13.60 42.69
N ILE A 26 -11.49 -13.17 42.31
CA ILE A 26 -12.27 -13.74 41.21
C ILE A 26 -12.73 -12.62 40.29
N THR A 27 -12.88 -12.93 39.01
CA THR A 27 -13.42 -12.03 37.99
C THR A 27 -14.85 -12.46 37.67
N ASP A 28 -15.80 -11.53 37.65
CA ASP A 28 -17.16 -11.84 37.18
C ASP A 28 -17.25 -11.82 35.64
N GLU A 29 -18.44 -12.13 35.13
CA GLU A 29 -18.76 -12.11 33.70
C GLU A 29 -18.68 -10.70 33.09
N THR A 30 -18.63 -9.65 33.91
CA THR A 30 -18.50 -8.24 33.46
C THR A 30 -17.05 -7.76 33.42
N GLY A 31 -16.11 -8.62 33.83
CA GLY A 31 -14.68 -8.34 33.89
C GLY A 31 -14.24 -7.62 35.18
N GLU A 32 -15.11 -7.45 36.17
CA GLU A 32 -14.75 -6.86 37.46
C GLU A 32 -14.01 -7.87 38.33
N ILE A 33 -12.84 -7.48 38.84
CA ILE A 33 -12.01 -8.28 39.74
C ILE A 33 -12.35 -7.88 41.17
N PHE A 34 -12.87 -8.82 41.95
CA PHE A 34 -13.21 -8.61 43.35
C PHE A 34 -12.76 -9.77 44.22
N CYS A 35 -12.59 -9.52 45.51
CA CYS A 35 -12.28 -10.58 46.46
C CYS A 35 -13.54 -11.39 46.77
N SER A 36 -13.51 -12.69 46.45
CA SER A 36 -14.59 -13.64 46.75
C SER A 36 -14.98 -13.72 48.24
N LYS A 37 -14.08 -13.33 49.15
CA LYS A 37 -14.31 -13.42 50.60
C LYS A 37 -14.88 -12.14 51.22
N CYS A 38 -14.45 -10.97 50.78
CA CYS A 38 -14.86 -9.69 51.38
C CYS A 38 -15.66 -8.79 50.43
N GLY A 39 -15.79 -9.16 49.16
CA GLY A 39 -16.55 -8.42 48.15
C GLY A 39 -15.90 -7.11 47.71
N THR A 40 -14.68 -6.81 48.17
CA THR A 40 -13.98 -5.59 47.76
C THR A 40 -13.54 -5.69 46.30
N VAL A 41 -14.01 -4.76 45.47
CA VAL A 41 -13.57 -4.59 44.08
C VAL A 41 -12.14 -4.03 44.08
N GLN A 42 -11.23 -4.74 43.42
CA GLN A 42 -9.81 -4.38 43.31
C GLN A 42 -9.48 -3.75 41.95
N GLY A 43 -10.33 -3.96 40.94
CA GLY A 43 -10.17 -3.37 39.62
C GLY A 43 -11.07 -4.04 38.59
N ARG A 44 -10.90 -3.70 37.32
CA ARG A 44 -11.57 -4.37 36.20
C ARG A 44 -10.49 -4.90 35.26
N GLU A 45 -10.60 -6.17 34.89
CA GLU A 45 -9.81 -6.75 33.82
C GLU A 45 -10.18 -6.01 32.53
N ILE A 46 -9.21 -5.32 31.94
CA ILE A 46 -9.41 -4.64 30.66
C ILE A 46 -9.54 -5.76 29.62
N LEU A 47 -10.78 -6.20 29.38
CA LEU A 47 -11.11 -6.95 28.18
C LEU A 47 -10.59 -6.10 27.03
N GLN A 48 -9.55 -6.56 26.33
CA GLN A 48 -9.15 -5.95 25.09
C GLN A 48 -10.38 -5.98 24.20
N GLU A 49 -11.03 -4.83 24.05
CA GLU A 49 -12.00 -4.64 22.99
C GLU A 49 -11.29 -5.08 21.72
N THR A 50 -11.75 -6.19 21.14
CA THR A 50 -11.43 -6.53 19.78
C THR A 50 -12.09 -5.42 18.97
N GLN A 51 -11.34 -4.33 18.78
CA GLN A 51 -11.71 -3.30 17.84
C GLN A 51 -11.85 -4.01 16.51
N ASN A 52 -13.09 -4.28 16.11
CA ASN A 52 -13.41 -4.50 14.72
C ASN A 52 -12.94 -3.23 14.01
N SER A 53 -11.72 -3.26 13.47
CA SER A 53 -11.14 -2.15 12.74
C SER A 53 -12.07 -1.89 11.56
N SER A 54 -12.92 -0.86 11.67
CA SER A 54 -13.63 -0.33 10.52
C SER A 54 -12.54 0.11 9.54
N GLN A 55 -12.30 -0.69 8.50
CA GLN A 55 -11.28 -0.37 7.50
C GLN A 55 -11.79 0.80 6.67
N LEU A 56 -11.46 2.00 7.13
CA LEU A 56 -11.67 3.24 6.41
C LEU A 56 -10.94 3.20 5.07
N ASN A 57 -11.66 3.43 3.97
CA ASN A 57 -11.01 3.56 2.67
C ASN A 57 -10.25 4.90 2.57
N LEU A 58 -9.34 4.99 1.60
CA LEU A 58 -8.44 6.14 1.44
C LEU A 58 -9.20 7.47 1.32
N TYR A 59 -10.35 7.45 0.64
CA TYR A 59 -11.22 8.61 0.48
C TYR A 59 -11.76 9.12 1.82
N LEU A 60 -12.31 8.23 2.63
CA LEU A 60 -12.88 8.58 3.93
C LEU A 60 -11.82 9.13 4.89
N GLU A 61 -10.59 8.60 4.85
CA GLU A 61 -9.50 9.08 5.70
C GLU A 61 -8.96 10.46 5.31
N THR A 62 -8.96 10.80 4.02
CA THR A 62 -8.24 11.98 3.51
C THR A 62 -9.14 13.19 3.30
N GLU A 63 -10.41 13.01 2.93
CA GLU A 63 -11.32 14.13 2.66
C GLU A 63 -12.44 14.29 3.68
N LEU A 64 -12.94 13.19 4.26
CA LEU A 64 -14.08 13.26 5.17
C LEU A 64 -13.68 13.31 6.65
N GLY A 65 -12.41 13.04 6.99
CA GLY A 65 -11.86 13.25 8.33
C GLY A 65 -12.65 12.55 9.44
N GLY A 66 -13.20 11.36 9.18
CA GLY A 66 -14.13 10.72 10.12
C GLY A 66 -13.43 10.00 11.28
N PRO A 67 -13.84 10.22 12.55
CA PRO A 67 -13.49 9.32 13.64
C PRO A 67 -14.06 7.92 13.37
N SER A 68 -13.28 6.89 13.70
CA SER A 68 -13.49 5.47 13.38
C SER A 68 -14.85 4.87 13.83
N ASN A 69 -15.59 5.57 14.70
CA ASN A 69 -16.75 5.05 15.40
C ASN A 69 -18.10 5.41 14.74
N GLU A 70 -18.15 6.33 13.77
CA GLU A 70 -19.42 6.78 13.15
C GLU A 70 -19.66 6.25 11.73
N LEU A 71 -18.82 5.34 11.23
CA LEU A 71 -18.81 4.95 9.81
C LEU A 71 -19.81 3.88 9.40
N ASN A 72 -20.69 3.45 10.31
CA ASN A 72 -21.71 2.46 9.99
C ASN A 72 -22.80 2.95 9.03
N ILE A 73 -22.81 4.23 8.62
CA ILE A 73 -23.90 4.81 7.81
C ILE A 73 -23.40 5.74 6.67
N LEU A 74 -22.24 5.46 6.06
CA LEU A 74 -21.87 6.16 4.82
C LEU A 74 -21.75 5.16 3.67
N ASN A 75 -22.74 5.22 2.78
CA ASN A 75 -22.83 4.46 1.54
C ASN A 75 -21.45 4.44 0.83
N PRO A 76 -20.91 3.26 0.45
CA PRO A 76 -19.57 3.13 -0.16
C PRO A 76 -19.45 3.67 -1.60
N LYS A 77 -20.32 4.61 -2.00
CA LYS A 77 -20.49 5.08 -3.39
C LYS A 77 -20.71 6.58 -3.51
N ILE A 78 -20.06 7.42 -2.69
CA ILE A 78 -20.05 8.86 -2.96
C ILE A 78 -18.85 9.17 -3.85
N HIS A 79 -19.06 9.05 -5.17
CA HIS A 79 -18.17 9.62 -6.17
C HIS A 79 -18.30 11.15 -6.11
N ILE A 80 -17.36 11.84 -5.45
CA ILE A 80 -17.23 13.29 -5.65
C ILE A 80 -16.30 13.51 -6.84
N HIS A 81 -16.87 13.87 -7.99
CA HIS A 81 -16.17 14.04 -9.27
C HIS A 81 -15.09 15.15 -9.27
N SER A 82 -15.04 16.03 -8.26
CA SER A 82 -14.02 17.07 -8.12
C SER A 82 -12.75 16.60 -7.41
N SER A 83 -12.76 15.42 -6.78
CA SER A 83 -11.64 14.89 -6.01
C SER A 83 -10.86 13.82 -6.77
N ASP A 84 -9.54 13.99 -6.84
CA ASP A 84 -8.62 12.97 -7.37
C ASP A 84 -8.45 11.77 -6.42
N VAL A 85 -8.83 11.94 -5.15
CA VAL A 85 -8.77 10.90 -4.11
C VAL A 85 -9.79 9.81 -4.38
N SER A 86 -11.01 10.16 -4.81
CA SER A 86 -12.10 9.20 -5.00
C SER A 86 -11.78 8.13 -6.06
N PRO A 87 -11.34 8.48 -7.29
CA PRO A 87 -10.89 7.50 -8.28
C PRO A 87 -9.74 6.61 -7.79
N LEU A 88 -8.78 7.19 -7.07
CA LEU A 88 -7.62 6.45 -6.58
C LEU A 88 -7.98 5.48 -5.44
N SER A 89 -8.85 5.89 -4.52
CA SER A 89 -9.40 5.03 -3.47
C SER A 89 -10.11 3.83 -4.09
N ASN A 90 -10.97 4.06 -5.08
CA ASN A 90 -11.71 2.99 -5.77
C ASN A 90 -10.79 1.99 -6.47
N ILE A 91 -9.69 2.45 -7.07
CA ILE A 91 -8.69 1.56 -7.68
C ILE A 91 -8.01 0.72 -6.59
N CYS A 92 -7.57 1.35 -5.51
CA CYS A 92 -6.94 0.67 -4.37
C CYS A 92 -7.84 -0.37 -3.70
N ASP A 93 -9.13 -0.06 -3.55
CA ASP A 93 -10.14 -0.97 -3.01
C ASP A 93 -10.32 -2.19 -3.93
N LYS A 94 -10.49 -1.98 -5.24
CA LYS A 94 -10.64 -3.07 -6.22
C LYS A 94 -9.38 -3.94 -6.37
N LEU A 95 -8.20 -3.37 -6.15
CA LEU A 95 -6.93 -4.10 -6.13
C LEU A 95 -6.62 -4.73 -4.77
N THR A 96 -7.51 -4.58 -3.77
CA THR A 96 -7.30 -5.10 -2.41
C THR A 96 -5.98 -4.67 -1.78
N ILE A 97 -5.52 -3.45 -2.10
CA ILE A 97 -4.24 -2.92 -1.62
C ILE A 97 -4.34 -2.66 -0.11
N PRO A 98 -3.37 -3.06 0.73
CA PRO A 98 -3.35 -2.74 2.15
C PRO A 98 -3.34 -1.23 2.46
N GLN A 99 -3.99 -0.81 3.55
CA GLN A 99 -4.18 0.61 3.89
C GLN A 99 -2.88 1.43 3.93
N PHE A 100 -1.81 0.88 4.50
CA PHE A 100 -0.52 1.57 4.57
C PHE A 100 0.06 1.87 3.18
N ILE A 101 -0.12 0.95 2.22
CA ILE A 101 0.30 1.14 0.82
C ILE A 101 -0.58 2.19 0.14
N ARG A 102 -1.89 2.23 0.44
CA ARG A 102 -2.80 3.25 -0.11
C ARG A 102 -2.39 4.66 0.28
N LYS A 103 -2.03 4.87 1.54
CA LYS A 103 -1.53 6.16 2.04
C LYS A 103 -0.26 6.59 1.31
N ASP A 104 0.66 5.65 1.10
CA ASP A 104 1.88 5.93 0.34
C ASP A 104 1.61 6.20 -1.14
N ILE A 105 0.68 5.48 -1.76
CA ILE A 105 0.23 5.74 -3.14
C ILE A 105 -0.31 7.16 -3.25
N TRP A 106 -1.13 7.60 -2.29
CA TRP A 106 -1.67 8.96 -2.27
C TRP A 106 -0.57 10.02 -2.14
N LYS A 107 0.36 9.84 -1.20
CA LYS A 107 1.51 10.76 -1.04
C LYS A 107 2.33 10.85 -2.33
N THR A 108 2.66 9.71 -2.93
CA THR A 108 3.40 9.67 -4.20
C THR A 108 2.62 10.36 -5.33
N TYR A 109 1.31 10.16 -5.41
CA TYR A 109 0.45 10.84 -6.39
C TYR A 109 0.48 12.36 -6.23
N GLN A 110 0.34 12.87 -5.00
CA GLN A 110 0.37 14.31 -4.71
C GLN A 110 1.71 14.93 -5.13
N VAL A 111 2.83 14.28 -4.80
CA VAL A 111 4.16 14.74 -5.21
C VAL A 111 4.28 14.75 -6.74
N LEU A 112 3.83 13.70 -7.42
CA LEU A 112 3.84 13.65 -8.88
C LEU A 112 2.99 14.76 -9.50
N LYS A 113 1.81 15.06 -8.94
CA LYS A 113 0.95 16.13 -9.46
C LYS A 113 1.51 17.53 -9.24
N LYS A 114 2.30 17.71 -8.17
CA LYS A 114 2.96 18.99 -7.86
C LYS A 114 4.20 19.22 -8.73
N GLU A 115 5.01 18.19 -8.91
CA GLU A 115 6.34 18.32 -9.54
C GLU A 115 6.32 17.99 -11.04
N THR A 116 5.20 17.48 -11.59
CA THR A 116 5.10 17.10 -13.01
C THR A 116 3.80 17.58 -13.66
N ASN A 117 3.84 17.73 -14.99
CA ASN A 117 2.66 18.04 -15.82
C ASN A 117 1.89 16.78 -16.26
N LEU A 118 2.09 15.64 -15.58
CA LEU A 118 1.40 14.41 -15.92
C LEU A 118 -0.11 14.57 -15.70
N THR A 119 -0.89 13.99 -16.63
CA THR A 119 -2.34 13.84 -16.47
C THR A 119 -2.66 13.01 -15.21
N LYS A 120 -3.86 13.18 -14.65
CA LYS A 120 -4.31 12.44 -13.46
C LYS A 120 -4.12 10.93 -13.61
N ALA A 121 -4.57 10.36 -14.73
CA ALA A 121 -4.41 8.94 -15.04
C ALA A 121 -2.93 8.50 -15.14
N LYS A 122 -2.04 9.32 -15.74
CA LYS A 122 -0.59 9.04 -15.80
C LYS A 122 0.04 9.05 -14.41
N ALA A 123 -0.24 10.08 -13.62
CA ALA A 123 0.28 10.21 -12.26
C ALA A 123 -0.19 9.07 -11.36
N SER A 124 -1.48 8.69 -11.44
CA SER A 124 -2.01 7.53 -10.69
C SER A 124 -1.39 6.21 -11.12
N CYS A 125 -1.20 6.00 -12.43
CA CYS A 125 -0.50 4.83 -12.96
C CYS A 125 0.90 4.71 -12.34
N LEU A 126 1.69 5.78 -12.42
CA LEU A 126 3.04 5.80 -11.89
C LEU A 126 3.10 5.61 -10.37
N ALA A 127 2.20 6.27 -9.62
CA ALA A 127 2.12 6.15 -8.16
C ALA A 127 1.80 4.73 -7.71
N ILE A 128 0.78 4.08 -8.31
CA ILE A 128 0.38 2.71 -7.95
C ILE A 128 1.53 1.74 -8.23
N PHE A 129 2.07 1.75 -9.45
CA PHE A 129 3.13 0.82 -9.83
C PHE A 129 4.40 1.03 -9.01
N HIS A 130 4.83 2.28 -8.79
CA HIS A 130 6.01 2.56 -7.98
C HIS A 130 5.83 2.09 -6.54
N THR A 131 4.75 2.50 -5.87
CA THR A 131 4.56 2.24 -4.44
C THR A 131 4.29 0.77 -4.16
N CYS A 132 3.52 0.07 -5.00
CA CYS A 132 3.35 -1.37 -4.85
C CYS A 132 4.65 -2.13 -5.08
N ARG A 133 5.47 -1.75 -6.07
CA ARG A 133 6.79 -2.38 -6.28
C ARG A 133 7.74 -2.13 -5.13
N LYS A 134 7.83 -0.89 -4.64
CA LYS A 134 8.61 -0.52 -3.45
C LYS A 134 8.23 -1.36 -2.23
N ASN A 135 6.95 -1.67 -2.07
CA ASN A 135 6.41 -2.48 -0.99
C ASN A 135 6.32 -4.00 -1.32
N LYS A 136 6.86 -4.45 -2.46
CA LYS A 136 6.78 -5.84 -2.94
C LYS A 136 5.36 -6.41 -2.99
N PHE A 137 4.37 -5.55 -3.21
CA PHE A 137 2.97 -5.95 -3.35
C PHE A 137 2.71 -6.44 -4.78
N PRO A 138 2.15 -7.66 -4.96
CA PRO A 138 1.93 -8.23 -6.27
C PRO A 138 0.84 -7.45 -7.02
N LEU A 139 1.14 -7.06 -8.27
CA LEU A 139 0.19 -6.39 -9.15
C LEU A 139 0.10 -7.11 -10.48
N ILE A 140 -1.13 -7.20 -11.01
CA ILE A 140 -1.37 -7.62 -12.40
C ILE A 140 -1.49 -6.35 -13.25
N GLU A 141 -0.48 -6.05 -14.06
CA GLU A 141 -0.42 -4.77 -14.80
C GLU A 141 -1.68 -4.51 -15.64
N LYS A 142 -2.22 -5.56 -16.29
CA LYS A 142 -3.46 -5.50 -17.08
C LYS A 142 -4.66 -5.04 -16.25
N GLN A 143 -4.79 -5.53 -15.01
CA GLN A 143 -5.90 -5.15 -14.12
C GLN A 143 -5.75 -3.69 -13.67
N VAL A 144 -4.54 -3.27 -13.30
CA VAL A 144 -4.26 -1.87 -12.93
C VAL A 144 -4.61 -0.93 -14.07
N ILE A 145 -4.16 -1.25 -15.29
CA ILE A 145 -4.46 -0.47 -16.50
C ILE A 145 -5.98 -0.38 -16.73
N GLN A 146 -6.70 -1.50 -16.66
CA GLN A 146 -8.15 -1.52 -16.86
C GLN A 146 -8.88 -0.68 -15.80
N LEU A 147 -8.47 -0.76 -14.53
CA LEU A 147 -9.07 0.01 -13.44
C LEU A 147 -8.80 1.50 -13.58
N ILE A 148 -7.61 1.91 -14.02
CA ILE A 148 -7.31 3.31 -14.33
C ILE A 148 -8.20 3.80 -15.47
N LYS A 149 -8.38 2.99 -16.53
CA LYS A 149 -9.26 3.32 -17.66
C LYS A 149 -10.67 3.67 -17.20
N LEU A 150 -11.23 2.79 -16.36
CA LEU A 150 -12.61 2.89 -15.88
C LEU A 150 -12.80 4.05 -14.90
N ASN A 151 -11.88 4.23 -13.95
CA ASN A 151 -12.07 5.23 -12.89
C ASN A 151 -11.71 6.66 -13.34
N PHE A 152 -10.82 6.83 -14.33
CA PHE A 152 -10.48 8.16 -14.88
C PHE A 152 -11.18 8.47 -16.21
N ASN A 153 -12.03 7.57 -16.72
CA ASN A 153 -12.76 7.69 -17.99
C ASN A 153 -11.85 8.09 -19.19
N VAL A 154 -10.69 7.44 -19.31
CA VAL A 154 -9.73 7.72 -20.40
C VAL A 154 -9.87 6.70 -21.53
N LYS A 155 -9.80 7.15 -22.80
CA LYS A 155 -9.90 6.26 -23.96
C LYS A 155 -8.71 5.29 -24.06
N ASN A 156 -7.51 5.81 -23.86
CA ASN A 156 -6.25 5.08 -23.86
C ASN A 156 -5.55 5.27 -22.52
N VAL A 157 -5.20 4.17 -21.86
CA VAL A 157 -4.39 4.22 -20.64
C VAL A 157 -2.92 4.16 -21.06
N PRO A 158 -2.10 5.06 -20.53
CA PRO A 158 -0.70 5.13 -20.91
C PRO A 158 0.07 3.93 -20.30
N ASN A 159 0.89 3.30 -21.14
CA ASN A 159 1.78 2.22 -20.72
C ASN A 159 2.72 2.75 -19.63
N PHE A 160 2.87 2.00 -18.53
CA PHE A 160 3.71 2.39 -17.41
C PHE A 160 5.12 2.84 -17.84
N LEU A 161 5.78 2.11 -18.76
CA LEU A 161 7.10 2.47 -19.27
C LEU A 161 7.09 3.79 -20.04
N SER A 162 6.04 4.02 -20.83
CA SER A 162 5.86 5.29 -21.54
C SER A 162 5.67 6.45 -20.55
N VAL A 163 4.92 6.25 -19.47
CA VAL A 163 4.74 7.25 -18.40
C VAL A 163 6.07 7.54 -17.70
N VAL A 164 6.86 6.52 -17.38
CA VAL A 164 8.18 6.68 -16.77
C VAL A 164 9.12 7.44 -17.71
N SER A 165 9.13 7.12 -19.00
CA SER A 165 9.95 7.81 -19.99
C SER A 165 9.57 9.28 -20.13
N GLU A 166 8.26 9.56 -20.22
CA GLU A 166 7.74 10.93 -20.28
C GLU A 166 8.09 11.72 -19.02
N ALA A 167 7.92 11.12 -17.84
CA ALA A 167 8.29 11.77 -16.59
C ALA A 167 9.81 12.02 -16.50
N ASN A 168 10.65 11.05 -16.87
CA ASN A 168 12.11 11.24 -16.88
C ASN A 168 12.60 12.29 -17.90
N SER A 169 11.80 12.61 -18.92
CA SER A 169 12.12 13.71 -19.85
C SER A 169 11.98 15.10 -19.22
N ILE A 170 11.27 15.20 -18.10
CA ILE A 170 11.14 16.44 -17.33
C ILE A 170 12.40 16.58 -16.48
N ILE A 171 13.22 17.58 -16.81
CA ILE A 171 14.47 17.89 -16.09
C ILE A 171 14.24 19.11 -15.21
N ILE A 172 14.51 18.97 -13.92
CA ILE A 172 14.46 20.07 -12.94
C ILE A 172 15.86 20.17 -12.33
N GLU A 173 16.46 21.36 -12.41
CA GLU A 173 17.81 21.61 -11.86
C GLU A 173 18.88 20.64 -12.40
N GLY A 174 18.76 20.23 -13.67
CA GLY A 174 19.72 19.35 -14.33
C GLY A 174 19.57 17.86 -14.02
N ILE A 175 18.55 17.46 -13.27
CA ILE A 175 18.29 16.06 -12.88
C ILE A 175 16.87 15.66 -13.34
N PRO A 176 16.62 14.41 -13.77
CA PRO A 176 15.27 13.93 -14.05
C PRO A 176 14.35 14.09 -12.83
N VAL A 177 13.13 14.59 -13.04
CA VAL A 177 12.18 14.89 -11.95
C VAL A 177 11.94 13.69 -11.05
N LEU A 178 11.83 12.47 -11.61
CA LEU A 178 11.62 11.25 -10.83
C LEU A 178 12.76 10.99 -9.86
N GLN A 179 14.00 11.26 -10.28
CA GLN A 179 15.17 11.16 -9.40
C GLN A 179 15.16 12.25 -8.33
N LYS A 180 14.78 13.49 -8.67
CA LYS A 180 14.64 14.60 -7.71
C LYS A 180 13.63 14.28 -6.61
N ILE A 181 12.48 13.69 -6.96
CA ILE A 181 11.43 13.32 -6.01
C ILE A 181 11.67 11.96 -5.32
N GLY A 182 12.84 11.33 -5.54
CA GLY A 182 13.20 10.06 -4.91
C GLY A 182 12.49 8.81 -5.46
N ILE A 183 11.79 8.93 -6.60
CA ILE A 183 11.20 7.80 -7.31
C ILE A 183 12.28 7.16 -8.20
N ASN A 184 12.93 6.12 -7.67
CA ASN A 184 13.89 5.34 -8.45
C ASN A 184 13.17 4.30 -9.33
N THR A 185 12.90 4.66 -10.58
CA THR A 185 12.33 3.73 -11.58
C THR A 185 13.40 2.91 -12.30
N SER A 186 14.68 3.26 -12.16
CA SER A 186 15.80 2.66 -12.89
C SER A 186 16.33 1.36 -12.26
N ARG A 187 16.11 1.15 -10.96
CA ARG A 187 16.55 -0.07 -10.25
C ARG A 187 15.70 -1.31 -10.48
N ASP A 188 14.39 -1.15 -10.72
CA ASP A 188 13.49 -2.30 -10.85
C ASP A 188 13.03 -2.57 -12.29
N HIS A 189 13.13 -1.60 -13.22
CA HIS A 189 12.67 -1.79 -14.60
C HIS A 189 13.72 -1.97 -15.66
N SER A 190 14.89 -1.31 -15.57
CA SER A 190 15.89 -1.48 -16.64
C SER A 190 16.29 -2.96 -16.74
N ALA A 191 16.60 -3.55 -15.60
CA ALA A 191 16.96 -4.94 -15.41
C ALA A 191 15.97 -5.94 -16.05
N GLU A 192 14.73 -5.94 -15.57
CA GLU A 192 13.69 -6.86 -16.02
C GLU A 192 13.18 -6.53 -17.42
N TYR A 193 13.16 -5.26 -17.82
CA TYR A 193 12.76 -4.85 -19.17
C TYR A 193 13.74 -5.37 -20.22
N TYR A 194 15.05 -5.13 -20.05
CA TYR A 194 16.04 -5.60 -21.01
C TYR A 194 16.10 -7.13 -21.03
N LEU A 195 15.97 -7.78 -19.86
CA LEU A 195 15.90 -9.24 -19.79
C LEU A 195 14.64 -9.79 -20.49
N ASN A 196 13.47 -9.23 -20.23
CA ASN A 196 12.22 -9.66 -20.86
C ASN A 196 12.22 -9.39 -22.37
N SER A 197 12.71 -8.24 -22.81
CA SER A 197 12.87 -7.90 -24.23
C SER A 197 13.78 -8.90 -24.93
N ALA A 198 14.94 -9.21 -24.33
CA ALA A 198 15.87 -10.17 -24.89
C ALA A 198 15.32 -11.62 -24.84
N LEU A 199 14.51 -11.98 -23.85
CA LEU A 199 13.81 -13.27 -23.80
C LEU A 199 12.72 -13.36 -24.88
N ILE A 200 11.98 -12.29 -25.15
CA ILE A 200 10.97 -12.27 -26.22
C ILE A 200 11.64 -12.47 -27.58
N ALA A 201 12.80 -11.83 -27.80
CA ALA A 201 13.54 -11.93 -29.06
C ALA A 201 13.93 -13.38 -29.41
N ILE A 202 14.25 -14.20 -28.40
CA ILE A 202 14.67 -15.60 -28.59
C ILE A 202 13.53 -16.61 -28.45
N LYS A 203 12.30 -16.18 -28.14
CA LYS A 203 11.20 -17.08 -27.78
C LYS A 203 10.88 -18.09 -28.88
N ASN A 204 11.02 -17.67 -30.14
CA ASN A 204 10.69 -18.50 -31.30
C ASN A 204 11.85 -19.42 -31.73
N ASP A 205 13.04 -19.24 -31.15
CA ASP A 205 14.24 -20.01 -31.51
C ASP A 205 14.33 -21.34 -30.74
N PHE A 206 13.47 -21.54 -29.74
CA PHE A 206 13.53 -22.67 -28.81
C PHE A 206 12.15 -23.31 -28.61
N THR A 207 12.14 -24.58 -28.25
CA THR A 207 10.92 -25.25 -27.78
C THR A 207 10.43 -24.63 -26.48
N ALA A 208 9.14 -24.79 -26.15
CA ALA A 208 8.55 -24.22 -24.94
C ALA A 208 9.26 -24.65 -23.65
N GLU A 209 9.73 -25.90 -23.58
CA GLU A 209 10.48 -26.44 -22.45
C GLU A 209 11.88 -25.82 -22.33
N GLN A 210 12.64 -25.79 -23.44
CA GLN A 210 13.95 -25.15 -23.48
C GLN A 210 13.86 -23.67 -23.13
N PHE A 211 12.85 -22.97 -23.67
CA PHE A 211 12.61 -21.57 -23.36
C PHE A 211 12.35 -21.34 -21.86
N GLN A 212 11.60 -22.22 -21.20
CA GLN A 212 11.35 -22.07 -19.76
C GLN A 212 12.59 -22.31 -18.91
N ILE A 213 13.43 -23.26 -19.30
CA ILE A 213 14.73 -23.49 -18.64
C ILE A 213 15.60 -22.25 -18.80
N ILE A 214 15.72 -21.71 -20.03
CA ILE A 214 16.49 -20.49 -20.31
C ILE A 214 15.96 -19.31 -19.49
N ARG A 215 14.64 -19.08 -19.49
CA ARG A 215 13.99 -18.01 -18.74
C ARG A 215 14.29 -18.09 -17.25
N THR A 216 14.09 -19.27 -16.67
CA THR A 216 14.31 -19.51 -15.23
C THR A 216 15.76 -19.26 -14.85
N PHE A 217 16.70 -19.67 -15.70
CA PHE A 217 18.12 -19.51 -15.44
C PHE A 217 18.57 -18.06 -15.62
N ALA A 218 18.12 -17.40 -16.68
CA ALA A 218 18.46 -16.02 -16.96
C ALA A 218 17.94 -15.07 -15.86
N ILE A 219 16.73 -15.30 -15.33
CA ILE A 219 16.18 -14.54 -14.18
C ILE A 219 17.06 -14.71 -12.92
N LYS A 220 17.61 -15.90 -12.67
CA LYS A 220 18.48 -16.15 -11.50
C LYS A 220 19.87 -15.51 -11.64
N VAL A 221 20.42 -15.48 -12.85
CA VAL A 221 21.77 -14.98 -13.13
C VAL A 221 21.79 -13.47 -13.28
N PHE A 222 20.77 -12.89 -13.91
CA PHE A 222 20.72 -11.48 -14.26
C PHE A 222 21.03 -10.52 -13.08
N PRO A 223 20.46 -10.68 -11.87
CA PRO A 223 20.70 -9.78 -10.73
C PRO A 223 22.14 -9.83 -10.21
N ARG A 224 22.91 -10.87 -10.57
CA ARG A 224 24.30 -11.08 -10.14
C ARG A 224 25.31 -10.44 -11.08
N LEU A 225 24.87 -9.88 -12.21
CA LEU A 225 25.72 -9.24 -13.20
C LEU A 225 25.83 -7.74 -12.92
N THR A 226 27.06 -7.23 -12.87
CA THR A 226 27.36 -5.81 -12.69
C THR A 226 27.62 -5.14 -14.05
N GLY A 227 27.12 -3.91 -14.24
CA GLY A 227 27.27 -3.14 -15.48
C GLY A 227 25.96 -2.72 -16.14
N ASN A 228 26.01 -2.43 -17.44
CA ASN A 228 24.85 -1.95 -18.21
C ASN A 228 23.78 -3.06 -18.36
N SER A 229 22.54 -2.74 -17.99
CA SER A 229 21.40 -3.66 -17.97
C SER A 229 21.09 -4.32 -19.33
N ASP A 230 21.26 -3.65 -20.47
CA ASP A 230 21.07 -4.26 -21.81
C ASP A 230 22.14 -5.33 -22.09
N THR A 231 23.40 -4.98 -21.81
CA THR A 231 24.51 -5.93 -21.98
C THR A 231 24.41 -7.10 -21.01
N ASN A 232 23.92 -6.87 -19.79
CA ASN A 232 23.71 -7.90 -18.79
C ASN A 232 22.56 -8.83 -19.17
N ALA A 233 21.52 -8.33 -19.86
CA ALA A 233 20.40 -9.15 -20.35
C ALA A 233 20.89 -10.16 -21.40
N LYS A 234 21.65 -9.66 -22.38
CA LYS A 234 22.27 -10.50 -23.42
C LYS A 234 23.24 -11.52 -22.81
N LYS A 235 24.06 -11.12 -21.84
CA LYS A 235 24.97 -12.02 -21.12
C LYS A 235 24.22 -13.09 -20.30
N ALA A 236 23.17 -12.72 -19.59
CA ALA A 236 22.37 -13.65 -18.79
C ALA A 236 21.73 -14.74 -19.68
N ILE A 237 21.23 -14.35 -20.85
CA ILE A 237 20.71 -15.29 -21.85
C ILE A 237 21.82 -16.19 -22.40
N LEU A 238 22.99 -15.63 -22.73
CA LEU A 238 24.11 -16.42 -23.25
C LEU A 238 24.59 -17.47 -22.23
N ILE A 239 24.66 -17.10 -20.95
CA ILE A 239 24.99 -18.02 -19.85
C ILE A 239 23.90 -19.10 -19.71
N ALA A 240 22.63 -18.73 -19.86
CA ALA A 240 21.52 -19.67 -19.80
C ALA A 240 21.53 -20.66 -20.99
N LYS A 241 21.85 -20.20 -22.21
CA LYS A 241 22.00 -21.04 -23.41
C LYS A 241 23.14 -22.06 -23.26
N LYS A 242 24.31 -21.62 -22.80
CA LYS A 242 25.47 -22.51 -22.57
C LYS A 242 25.15 -23.67 -21.63
N ARG A 243 24.23 -23.47 -20.68
CA ARG A 243 23.86 -24.48 -19.69
C ARG A 243 22.94 -25.57 -20.23
N ILE A 244 22.20 -25.30 -21.30
CA ILE A 244 21.41 -26.30 -22.03
C ILE A 244 22.20 -26.94 -23.19
N GLY A 245 23.50 -26.64 -23.31
CA GLY A 245 24.37 -27.19 -24.35
C GLY A 245 24.30 -26.47 -25.70
N LEU A 246 23.87 -25.20 -25.72
CA LEU A 246 23.70 -24.38 -26.92
C LEU A 246 24.52 -23.07 -26.87
#